data_AF-A0A9E3SXB4-F1
#
_entry.id   AF-A0A9E3SXB4-F1
#
_cell.length_a   1.000
_cell.length_b   1.000
_cell.length_c   1.000
_cell.angle_alpha   90.00
_cell.angle_beta   90.00
_cell.angle_gamma   90.00
#
_symmetry.space_group_name_H-M   'P 1'
#
loop_
_entity.id
_entity.type
_entity.pdbx_description
1 polymer ?
#
loop_
_entity_poly.entity_id
_entity_poly.type
_entity_poly.pdbx_seq_one_letter_code
_entity_poly.pdbx_strand_id
1 'polypeptide(L)'
;MQKTRILLIALLLALVAIGPLTAQDEPVEFMRFFGECEDEYGAITDLTDTSNFAGECSIIQIMTNAYNAANPDNPVETTVVDWPGYTELNTRLAAGDAPDIMILHGIRIPNYASRGLLTPLDSYFEQYGIDPNNFTDASREYVSYQGALYGIPLDLHGHLYYINLDLWEQAGMLDENGLPIIPTNVDDWKAAAQTFFD
;
A
#
# COMPACT_ATOMS: atom_id res chain seq x y z
N MET A 1 25.37 56.20 4.87
CA MET A 1 24.51 55.18 5.52
C MET A 1 23.42 54.60 4.61
N GLN A 2 22.93 55.31 3.59
CA GLN A 2 21.84 54.83 2.72
C GLN A 2 22.31 53.94 1.55
N LYS A 3 23.54 54.14 1.03
CA LYS A 3 24.11 53.33 -0.06
C LYS A 3 24.57 51.93 0.38
N THR A 4 24.95 51.78 1.65
CA THR A 4 25.40 50.50 2.22
C THR A 4 24.23 49.53 2.51
N ARG A 5 23.02 50.06 2.75
CA ARG A 5 21.81 49.24 3.00
C ARG A 5 21.20 48.66 1.73
N ILE A 6 21.38 49.31 0.58
CA ILE A 6 20.85 48.83 -0.71
C ILE A 6 21.66 47.64 -1.24
N LEU A 7 22.99 47.60 -1.02
CA LEU A 7 23.81 46.44 -1.39
C LEU A 7 23.48 45.19 -0.54
N LEU A 8 23.17 45.35 0.76
CA LEU A 8 22.82 44.23 1.63
C LEU A 8 21.46 43.61 1.28
N ILE A 9 20.48 44.40 0.82
CA ILE A 9 19.18 43.90 0.38
C ILE A 9 19.26 43.20 -0.99
N ALA A 10 20.09 43.71 -1.91
CA ALA A 10 20.34 43.06 -3.20
C ALA A 10 21.10 41.73 -3.06
N LEU A 11 22.01 41.61 -2.09
CA LEU A 11 22.74 40.37 -1.82
C LEU A 11 21.86 39.31 -1.12
N LEU A 12 20.91 39.72 -0.28
CA LEU A 12 19.93 38.81 0.34
C LEU A 12 18.86 38.32 -0.63
N LEU A 13 18.48 39.12 -1.66
CA LEU A 13 17.55 38.70 -2.71
C LEU A 13 18.19 37.80 -3.76
N ALA A 14 19.51 37.84 -3.94
CA ALA A 14 20.23 36.94 -4.84
C ALA A 14 20.44 35.53 -4.25
N LEU A 15 20.25 35.34 -2.93
CA LEU A 15 20.30 34.01 -2.29
C LEU A 15 18.96 33.25 -2.31
N VAL A 16 17.88 33.84 -2.85
CA VAL A 16 16.55 33.18 -2.92
C VAL A 16 16.23 32.65 -4.32
N ALA A 17 17.14 32.83 -5.30
CA ALA A 17 16.87 32.47 -6.71
C ALA A 17 17.88 31.47 -7.31
N ILE A 18 18.60 30.71 -6.49
CA ILE A 18 19.37 29.54 -6.95
C ILE A 18 19.21 28.44 -5.89
N GLY A 19 18.00 27.90 -5.77
CA GLY A 19 17.89 26.49 -5.42
C GLY A 19 18.58 25.70 -6.54
N PRO A 20 19.35 24.64 -6.23
CA PRO A 20 20.00 23.89 -7.29
C PRO A 20 18.91 23.39 -8.25
N LEU A 21 19.02 23.82 -9.50
CA LEU A 21 18.33 23.25 -10.64
C LEU A 21 19.02 21.90 -10.94
N THR A 22 18.96 20.99 -9.98
CA THR A 22 19.39 19.59 -10.06
C THR A 22 18.43 18.78 -9.19
N ALA A 23 17.14 18.80 -9.54
CA ALA A 23 16.26 17.69 -9.21
C ALA A 23 16.59 16.58 -10.23
N GLN A 24 17.70 15.90 -10.02
CA GLN A 24 18.09 14.75 -10.82
C GLN A 24 18.99 13.85 -9.96
N ASP A 25 18.58 12.59 -9.82
CA ASP A 25 19.38 11.38 -9.53
C ASP A 25 19.24 10.68 -8.15
N GLU A 26 18.28 11.02 -7.28
CA GLU A 26 17.90 10.07 -6.21
C GLU A 26 16.89 9.07 -6.80
N PRO A 27 17.12 7.75 -6.71
CA PRO A 27 16.18 6.76 -7.21
C PRO A 27 14.87 6.84 -6.43
N VAL A 28 13.75 6.48 -7.09
CA VAL A 28 12.43 6.49 -6.45
C VAL A 28 12.41 5.44 -5.35
N GLU A 29 12.20 5.84 -4.10
CA GLU A 29 12.14 4.89 -3.01
C GLU A 29 10.74 4.29 -2.85
N PHE A 30 10.67 2.97 -2.81
CA PHE A 30 9.45 2.22 -2.52
C PHE A 30 9.58 1.44 -1.21
N MET A 31 8.86 1.90 -0.18
CA MET A 31 8.81 1.26 1.12
C MET A 31 7.67 0.21 1.21
N ARG A 32 7.99 -1.04 1.53
CA ARG A 32 7.01 -2.15 1.67
C ARG A 32 7.24 -2.98 2.95
N PHE A 33 6.24 -3.76 3.37
CA PHE A 33 6.31 -4.59 4.59
C PHE A 33 5.82 -6.05 4.45
N PHE A 34 5.87 -6.61 3.24
CA PHE A 34 5.43 -7.98 2.94
C PHE A 34 6.59 -9.00 2.82
N GLY A 35 7.76 -8.67 3.36
CA GLY A 35 8.92 -9.56 3.39
C GLY A 35 9.92 -9.34 2.26
N GLU A 36 11.07 -10.01 2.39
CA GLU A 36 12.16 -10.01 1.44
C GLU A 36 11.99 -11.16 0.44
N CYS A 37 11.81 -10.82 -0.83
CA CYS A 37 11.56 -11.78 -1.91
C CYS A 37 12.61 -11.73 -3.03
N GLU A 38 13.69 -10.98 -2.82
CA GLU A 38 14.74 -10.79 -3.83
C GLU A 38 15.44 -12.11 -4.18
N ASP A 39 15.81 -12.91 -3.18
CA ASP A 39 16.55 -14.16 -3.40
C ASP A 39 15.79 -15.18 -4.25
N GLU A 40 14.45 -15.21 -4.14
CA GLU A 40 13.60 -16.17 -4.86
C GLU A 40 13.07 -15.60 -6.18
N TYR A 41 12.73 -14.30 -6.24
CA TYR A 41 12.02 -13.71 -7.37
C TYR A 41 12.76 -12.56 -8.08
N GLY A 42 13.95 -12.15 -7.59
CA GLY A 42 14.70 -10.97 -8.06
C GLY A 42 15.07 -10.97 -9.55
N ALA A 43 15.17 -12.15 -10.17
CA ALA A 43 15.47 -12.28 -11.60
C ALA A 43 14.21 -12.31 -12.50
N ILE A 44 13.01 -12.36 -11.91
CA ILE A 44 11.76 -12.57 -12.65
C ILE A 44 11.15 -11.21 -13.00
N THR A 45 10.93 -10.97 -14.29
CA THR A 45 10.31 -9.75 -14.84
C THR A 45 9.06 -10.05 -15.68
N ASP A 46 8.75 -11.31 -15.92
CA ASP A 46 7.62 -11.71 -16.76
C ASP A 46 6.31 -11.60 -15.99
N LEU A 47 5.54 -10.57 -16.31
CA LEU A 47 4.21 -10.33 -15.72
C LEU A 47 3.13 -11.27 -16.26
N THR A 48 3.42 -12.07 -17.29
CA THR A 48 2.46 -12.99 -17.92
C THR A 48 2.49 -14.38 -17.32
N ASP A 49 3.60 -14.78 -16.69
CA ASP A 49 3.71 -16.05 -15.96
C ASP A 49 3.22 -15.90 -14.52
N THR A 50 1.90 -15.95 -14.37
CA THR A 50 1.22 -15.82 -13.08
C THR A 50 1.50 -16.97 -12.12
N SER A 51 2.18 -18.05 -12.55
CA SER A 51 2.58 -19.14 -11.64
C SER A 51 3.62 -18.70 -10.60
N ASN A 52 4.36 -17.62 -10.89
CA ASN A 52 5.31 -17.01 -9.96
C ASN A 52 4.64 -16.05 -8.95
N PHE A 53 3.32 -15.80 -9.06
CA PHE A 53 2.59 -14.91 -8.16
C PHE A 53 2.10 -15.68 -6.91
N ALA A 54 3.04 -16.14 -6.10
CA ALA A 54 2.83 -16.89 -4.87
C ALA A 54 2.65 -15.97 -3.63
N GLY A 55 1.77 -14.97 -3.73
CA GLY A 55 1.44 -14.04 -2.64
C GLY A 55 1.94 -12.61 -2.86
N GLU A 56 1.66 -11.71 -1.90
CA GLU A 56 1.93 -10.28 -2.02
C GLU A 56 3.42 -10.00 -2.26
N CYS A 57 4.30 -10.67 -1.53
CA CYS A 57 5.75 -10.48 -1.62
C CYS A 57 6.30 -10.72 -3.04
N SER A 58 5.94 -11.84 -3.66
CA SER A 58 6.38 -12.17 -5.03
C SER A 58 5.74 -11.26 -6.07
N ILE A 59 4.45 -10.94 -5.92
CA ILE A 59 3.74 -10.05 -6.85
C ILE A 59 4.42 -8.68 -6.87
N ILE A 60 4.63 -8.09 -5.70
CA ILE A 60 5.26 -6.77 -5.56
C ILE A 60 6.70 -6.82 -6.09
N GLN A 61 7.48 -7.86 -5.76
CA GLN A 61 8.85 -8.00 -6.27
C GLN A 61 8.89 -8.05 -7.80
N ILE A 62 8.09 -8.92 -8.42
CA ILE A 62 8.12 -9.12 -9.88
C ILE A 62 7.63 -7.85 -10.60
N MET A 63 6.63 -7.15 -10.05
CA MET A 63 6.19 -5.85 -10.55
C MET A 63 7.31 -4.80 -10.52
N THR A 64 8.04 -4.69 -9.40
CA THR A 64 9.18 -3.79 -9.29
C THR A 64 10.30 -4.16 -10.27
N ASN A 65 10.62 -5.45 -10.39
CA ASN A 65 11.64 -5.93 -11.33
C ASN A 65 11.27 -5.59 -12.78
N ALA A 66 10.01 -5.85 -13.18
CA ALA A 66 9.51 -5.55 -14.51
C ALA A 66 9.56 -4.04 -14.80
N TYR A 67 9.20 -3.20 -13.83
CA TYR A 67 9.33 -1.75 -13.94
C TYR A 67 10.79 -1.33 -14.11
N ASN A 68 11.70 -1.81 -13.26
CA ASN A 68 13.13 -1.45 -13.30
C ASN A 68 13.79 -1.91 -14.60
N ALA A 69 13.46 -3.10 -15.10
CA ALA A 69 13.95 -3.59 -16.37
C ALA A 69 13.48 -2.74 -17.56
N ALA A 70 12.27 -2.18 -17.48
CA ALA A 70 11.71 -1.29 -18.50
C ALA A 70 12.20 0.17 -18.37
N ASN A 71 12.66 0.58 -17.19
CA ASN A 71 13.02 1.96 -16.86
C ASN A 71 14.42 2.03 -16.22
N PRO A 72 15.50 1.62 -16.92
CA PRO A 72 16.84 1.53 -16.34
C PRO A 72 17.42 2.89 -15.92
N ASP A 73 16.94 3.98 -16.51
CA ASP A 73 17.37 5.35 -16.18
C ASP A 73 16.64 5.93 -14.95
N ASN A 74 15.59 5.25 -14.46
CA ASN A 74 14.80 5.69 -13.31
C ASN A 74 14.27 4.47 -12.53
N PRO A 75 15.17 3.71 -11.86
CA PRO A 75 14.76 2.54 -11.10
C PRO A 75 14.05 2.94 -9.81
N VAL A 76 13.21 2.03 -9.35
CA VAL A 76 12.67 2.01 -7.99
C VAL A 76 13.62 1.21 -7.10
N GLU A 77 14.07 1.82 -6.01
CA GLU A 77 14.80 1.14 -4.94
C GLU A 77 13.81 0.73 -3.85
N THR A 78 13.81 -0.56 -3.50
CA THR A 78 12.84 -1.09 -2.53
C THR A 78 13.46 -1.15 -1.13
N THR A 79 12.80 -0.50 -0.17
CA THR A 79 13.10 -0.63 1.26
C THR A 79 12.05 -1.54 1.89
N VAL A 80 12.46 -2.73 2.33
CA VAL A 80 11.58 -3.63 3.07
C VAL A 80 11.71 -3.37 4.56
N VAL A 81 10.57 -3.26 5.23
CA VAL A 81 10.50 -3.11 6.68
C VAL A 81 9.69 -4.22 7.32
N ASP A 82 9.92 -4.44 8.61
CA ASP A 82 9.17 -5.43 9.38
C ASP A 82 7.70 -5.05 9.50
N TRP A 83 6.83 -6.05 9.42
CA TRP A 83 5.40 -5.85 9.62
C TRP A 83 5.10 -5.23 11.00
N PRO A 84 4.22 -4.21 11.10
CA PRO A 84 3.43 -3.61 10.02
C PRO A 84 4.05 -2.32 9.42
N GLY A 85 5.33 -2.02 9.67
CA GLY A 85 6.10 -0.93 9.06
C GLY A 85 5.75 0.51 9.48
N TYR A 86 4.60 0.73 10.11
CA TYR A 86 4.10 2.08 10.38
C TYR A 86 4.90 2.89 11.39
N THR A 87 5.51 2.24 12.38
CA THR A 87 6.35 2.96 13.36
C THR A 87 7.54 3.59 12.66
N GLU A 88 8.20 2.81 11.80
CA GLU A 88 9.34 3.28 11.02
C GLU A 88 8.93 4.36 10.03
N LEU A 89 7.86 4.15 9.27
CA LEU A 89 7.30 5.16 8.37
C LEU A 89 7.04 6.49 9.10
N ASN A 90 6.38 6.46 10.27
CA ASN A 90 6.07 7.69 11.00
C ASN A 90 7.34 8.38 11.54
N THR A 91 8.34 7.61 11.96
CA THR A 91 9.65 8.14 12.35
C THR A 91 10.32 8.84 11.17
N ARG A 92 10.35 8.20 10.01
CA ARG A 92 10.92 8.72 8.76
C ARG A 92 10.22 9.99 8.29
N LEU A 93 8.89 10.00 8.26
CA LEU A 93 8.07 11.19 7.99
C LEU A 93 8.38 12.33 8.97
N ALA A 94 8.54 12.04 10.26
CA ALA A 94 8.88 13.06 11.27
C ALA A 94 10.32 13.57 11.14
N ALA A 95 11.23 12.75 10.64
CA ALA A 95 12.63 13.10 10.37
C ALA A 95 12.82 13.89 9.07
N GLY A 96 11.79 13.99 8.22
CA GLY A 96 11.89 14.61 6.90
C GLY A 96 12.53 13.71 5.84
N ASP A 97 12.53 12.40 6.07
CA ASP A 97 13.10 11.35 5.22
C ASP A 97 11.96 10.43 4.73
N ALA A 98 10.95 10.99 4.08
CA ALA A 98 9.78 10.23 3.63
C ALA A 98 10.12 9.40 2.37
N PRO A 99 9.65 8.14 2.27
CA PRO A 99 9.73 7.41 1.01
C PRO A 99 8.81 8.04 -0.05
N ASP A 100 9.11 7.84 -1.33
CA ASP A 100 8.28 8.33 -2.44
C ASP A 100 6.99 7.53 -2.59
N ILE A 101 7.10 6.20 -2.50
CA ILE A 101 5.99 5.26 -2.62
C ILE A 101 5.98 4.38 -1.38
N MET A 102 4.80 4.06 -0.86
CA MET A 102 4.69 3.16 0.26
C MET A 102 3.39 2.36 0.29
N ILE A 103 3.45 1.15 0.83
CA ILE A 103 2.24 0.32 1.01
C ILE A 103 1.49 0.75 2.27
N LEU A 104 0.22 1.11 2.15
CA LEU A 104 -0.65 1.45 3.29
C LEU A 104 -1.88 0.56 3.30
N HIS A 105 -2.27 0.10 4.49
CA HIS A 105 -3.63 -0.42 4.66
C HIS A 105 -4.62 0.73 4.47
N GLY A 106 -5.66 0.52 3.66
CA GLY A 106 -6.63 1.55 3.29
C GLY A 106 -7.27 2.26 4.49
N ILE A 107 -7.52 1.53 5.59
CA ILE A 107 -8.06 2.11 6.83
C ILE A 107 -7.21 3.24 7.43
N ARG A 108 -5.92 3.33 7.05
CA ARG A 108 -5.01 4.38 7.50
C ARG A 108 -4.96 5.58 6.57
N ILE A 109 -5.37 5.46 5.31
CA ILE A 109 -5.30 6.54 4.31
C ILE A 109 -5.95 7.83 4.81
N PRO A 110 -7.16 7.83 5.40
CA PRO A 110 -7.76 9.05 5.95
C PRO A 110 -6.88 9.78 6.98
N ASN A 111 -6.15 9.04 7.82
CA ASN A 111 -5.28 9.66 8.83
C ASN A 111 -4.09 10.38 8.18
N TYR A 112 -3.38 9.75 7.25
CA TYR A 112 -2.24 10.37 6.57
C TYR A 112 -2.68 11.51 5.64
N ALA A 113 -3.76 11.30 4.87
CA ALA A 113 -4.32 12.33 4.00
C ALA A 113 -4.77 13.57 4.79
N SER A 114 -5.45 13.41 5.94
CA SER A 114 -5.88 14.53 6.79
C SER A 114 -4.73 15.42 7.30
N ARG A 115 -3.51 14.88 7.33
CA ARG A 115 -2.28 15.56 7.77
C ARG A 115 -1.46 16.11 6.61
N GLY A 116 -1.94 15.96 5.37
CA GLY A 116 -1.23 16.37 4.15
C GLY A 116 0.01 15.53 3.85
N LEU A 117 0.06 14.29 4.33
CA LEU A 117 1.20 13.39 4.15
C LEU A 117 1.09 12.49 2.91
N LEU A 118 -0.02 12.60 2.17
CA LEU A 118 -0.25 11.86 0.92
C LEU A 118 -0.63 12.82 -0.19
N THR A 119 -0.12 12.56 -1.39
CA THR A 119 -0.46 13.29 -2.60
C THR A 119 -1.80 12.78 -3.15
N PRO A 120 -2.78 13.66 -3.45
CA PRO A 120 -3.99 13.26 -4.16
C PRO A 120 -3.64 12.82 -5.59
N LEU A 121 -4.25 11.73 -6.05
CA LEU A 121 -3.87 11.03 -7.29
C LEU A 121 -4.80 11.29 -8.47
N ASP A 122 -5.92 11.99 -8.28
CA ASP A 122 -6.95 12.19 -9.30
C ASP A 122 -6.40 12.76 -10.62
N SER A 123 -5.53 13.78 -10.55
CA SER A 123 -4.90 14.37 -11.74
C SER A 123 -3.93 13.41 -12.44
N TYR A 124 -3.29 12.52 -11.68
CA TYR A 124 -2.37 11.53 -12.24
C TYR A 124 -3.15 10.39 -12.92
N PHE A 125 -4.29 9.99 -12.35
CA PHE A 125 -5.17 9.03 -13.00
C PHE A 125 -5.69 9.54 -14.35
N GLU A 126 -6.12 10.81 -14.41
CA GLU A 126 -6.48 11.45 -15.68
C GLU A 126 -5.29 11.50 -16.65
N GLN A 127 -4.12 11.94 -16.18
CA GLN A 127 -2.90 12.07 -16.99
C GLN A 127 -2.47 10.74 -17.62
N TYR A 128 -2.53 9.65 -16.86
CA TYR A 128 -2.08 8.33 -17.30
C TYR A 128 -3.20 7.45 -17.87
N GLY A 129 -4.41 7.98 -18.01
CA GLY A 129 -5.56 7.25 -18.56
C GLY A 129 -6.04 6.09 -17.70
N ILE A 130 -5.82 6.17 -16.38
CA ILE A 130 -6.32 5.20 -15.42
C ILE A 130 -7.75 5.62 -15.04
N ASP A 131 -8.75 4.84 -15.46
CA ASP A 131 -10.13 5.08 -15.06
C ASP A 131 -10.40 4.46 -13.68
N PRO A 132 -10.68 5.25 -12.63
CA PRO A 132 -11.00 4.71 -11.30
C PRO A 132 -12.24 3.81 -11.31
N ASN A 133 -13.12 3.92 -12.31
CA ASN A 133 -14.28 3.03 -12.44
C ASN A 133 -13.89 1.57 -12.70
N ASN A 134 -12.64 1.29 -13.10
CA ASN A 134 -12.11 -0.08 -13.20
C ASN A 134 -11.80 -0.71 -11.84
N PHE A 135 -11.70 0.10 -10.77
CA PHE A 135 -11.58 -0.42 -9.42
C PHE A 135 -12.95 -0.90 -8.91
N THR A 136 -12.97 -1.82 -7.94
CA THR A 136 -14.23 -2.13 -7.24
C THR A 136 -14.66 -0.96 -6.36
N ASP A 137 -15.95 -0.85 -6.09
CA ASP A 137 -16.50 0.18 -5.19
C ASP A 137 -15.79 0.17 -3.83
N ALA A 138 -15.60 -1.01 -3.25
CA ALA A 138 -14.89 -1.19 -1.98
C ALA A 138 -13.45 -0.68 -2.06
N SER A 139 -12.68 -1.10 -3.08
CA SER A 139 -11.29 -0.62 -3.23
C SER A 139 -11.20 0.89 -3.42
N ARG A 140 -12.12 1.50 -4.18
CA ARG A 140 -12.15 2.97 -4.33
C ARG A 140 -12.41 3.67 -3.00
N GLU A 141 -13.38 3.17 -2.23
CA GLU A 141 -13.72 3.72 -0.93
C GLU A 141 -12.51 3.68 0.02
N TYR A 142 -11.80 2.55 0.07
CA TYR A 142 -10.64 2.38 0.96
C TYR A 142 -9.45 3.29 0.63
N VAL A 143 -9.32 3.76 -0.62
CA VAL A 143 -8.25 4.68 -1.02
C VAL A 143 -8.72 6.14 -1.14
N SER A 144 -9.96 6.44 -0.76
CA SER A 144 -10.54 7.79 -0.85
C SER A 144 -10.51 8.54 0.48
N TYR A 145 -10.35 9.86 0.41
CA TYR A 145 -10.55 10.76 1.55
C TYR A 145 -11.11 12.11 1.08
N GLN A 146 -12.19 12.58 1.70
CA GLN A 146 -12.87 13.84 1.36
C GLN A 146 -13.13 14.04 -0.16
N GLY A 147 -13.46 12.96 -0.87
CA GLY A 147 -13.82 13.00 -2.29
C GLY A 147 -12.65 13.00 -3.27
N ALA A 148 -11.42 12.79 -2.81
CA ALA A 148 -10.23 12.58 -3.64
C ALA A 148 -9.60 11.21 -3.39
N LEU A 149 -8.90 10.67 -4.39
CA LEU A 149 -8.21 9.38 -4.30
C LEU A 149 -6.76 9.61 -3.87
N TYR A 150 -6.28 8.84 -2.89
CA TYR A 150 -4.93 8.99 -2.29
C TYR A 150 -4.06 7.74 -2.43
N GLY A 151 -4.54 6.72 -3.15
CA GLY A 151 -3.81 5.48 -3.36
C GLY A 151 -4.27 4.73 -4.58
N ILE A 152 -3.42 3.82 -5.05
CA ILE A 152 -3.76 2.81 -6.05
C ILE A 152 -4.12 1.54 -5.27
N PRO A 153 -5.34 1.00 -5.40
CA PRO A 153 -5.68 -0.24 -4.73
C PRO A 153 -4.81 -1.40 -5.24
N LEU A 154 -4.13 -2.09 -4.32
CA LEU A 154 -3.28 -3.25 -4.62
C LEU A 154 -4.06 -4.56 -4.44
N ASP A 155 -4.64 -4.73 -3.26
CA ASP A 155 -5.41 -5.90 -2.87
C ASP A 155 -6.63 -5.51 -2.04
N LEU A 156 -7.49 -6.50 -1.80
CA LEU A 156 -8.58 -6.43 -0.84
C LEU A 156 -8.64 -7.76 -0.10
N HIS A 157 -8.72 -7.69 1.22
CA HIS A 157 -8.87 -8.87 2.07
C HIS A 157 -10.28 -8.94 2.66
N GLY A 158 -10.92 -10.10 2.52
CA GLY A 158 -12.17 -10.42 3.18
C GLY A 158 -11.94 -11.28 4.43
N HIS A 159 -12.75 -11.10 5.46
CA HIS A 159 -12.80 -12.07 6.55
C HIS A 159 -13.48 -13.35 6.08
N LEU A 160 -12.84 -14.48 6.32
CA LEU A 160 -13.38 -15.81 6.03
C LEU A 160 -13.56 -16.58 7.34
N TYR A 161 -14.56 -17.46 7.35
CA TYR A 161 -14.69 -18.47 8.40
C TYR A 161 -13.99 -19.74 7.97
N TYR A 162 -13.02 -20.19 8.78
CA TYR A 162 -12.43 -21.51 8.63
C TYR A 162 -13.17 -22.47 9.56
N ILE A 163 -13.79 -23.49 8.98
CA ILE A 163 -14.62 -24.45 9.70
C ILE A 163 -13.95 -25.81 9.69
N ASN A 164 -13.78 -26.40 10.87
CA ASN A 164 -13.43 -27.80 11.01
C ASN A 164 -14.71 -28.64 10.81
N LEU A 165 -14.76 -29.38 9.71
CA LEU A 165 -15.94 -30.17 9.34
C LEU A 165 -16.23 -31.31 10.31
N ASP A 166 -15.22 -31.92 10.93
CA ASP A 166 -15.42 -33.01 11.90
C ASP A 166 -16.10 -32.50 13.17
N LEU A 167 -15.74 -31.28 13.61
CA LEU A 167 -16.43 -30.64 14.73
C LEU A 167 -17.85 -30.25 14.32
N TRP A 168 -18.03 -29.66 13.13
CA TRP A 168 -19.35 -29.30 12.61
C TRP A 168 -20.28 -30.51 12.47
N GLU A 169 -19.76 -31.67 12.11
CA GLU A 169 -20.49 -32.94 12.10
C GLU A 169 -20.92 -33.36 13.51
N GLN A 170 -20.02 -33.31 14.50
CA GLN A 170 -20.32 -33.62 15.90
C GLN A 170 -21.43 -32.71 16.46
N ALA A 171 -21.48 -31.45 16.04
CA ALA A 171 -22.53 -30.51 16.39
C ALA A 171 -23.86 -30.73 15.64
N GLY A 172 -23.92 -31.64 14.67
CA GLY A 172 -25.07 -31.80 13.79
C GLY A 172 -25.31 -30.60 12.86
N MET A 173 -24.24 -29.86 12.53
CA MET A 173 -24.28 -28.61 11.76
C MET A 173 -23.91 -28.81 10.29
N LEU A 174 -24.03 -30.04 9.76
CA LEU A 174 -23.89 -30.31 8.33
C LEU A 174 -25.27 -30.40 7.67
N ASP A 175 -25.38 -29.91 6.44
CA ASP A 175 -26.58 -30.10 5.62
C ASP A 175 -26.64 -31.52 5.02
N GLU A 176 -27.69 -31.82 4.26
CA GLU A 176 -27.87 -33.14 3.63
C GLU A 176 -26.78 -33.53 2.62
N ASN A 177 -25.98 -32.57 2.16
CA ASN A 177 -24.87 -32.76 1.24
C ASN A 177 -23.51 -32.77 1.95
N GLY A 178 -23.49 -32.69 3.28
CA GLY A 178 -22.26 -32.64 4.08
C GLY A 178 -21.56 -31.28 4.09
N LEU A 179 -22.24 -30.20 3.69
CA LEU A 179 -21.70 -28.84 3.74
C LEU A 179 -22.00 -28.17 5.09
N PRO A 180 -21.12 -27.29 5.58
CA PRO A 180 -21.32 -26.62 6.86
C PRO A 180 -22.50 -25.64 6.79
N ILE A 181 -23.46 -25.81 7.70
CA ILE A 181 -24.50 -24.82 7.99
C ILE A 181 -23.83 -23.65 8.72
N ILE A 182 -23.83 -22.47 8.08
CA ILE A 182 -23.19 -21.27 8.61
C ILE A 182 -24.19 -20.47 9.44
N PRO A 183 -23.96 -20.28 10.75
CA PRO A 183 -24.80 -19.43 11.58
C PRO A 183 -24.80 -17.98 11.09
N THR A 184 -25.96 -17.33 11.13
CA THR A 184 -26.13 -15.93 10.66
C THR A 184 -26.23 -14.92 11.80
N ASN A 185 -26.24 -15.38 13.05
CA ASN A 185 -26.27 -14.54 14.24
C ASN A 185 -25.37 -15.10 15.35
N VAL A 186 -25.03 -14.24 16.31
CA VAL A 186 -24.08 -14.55 17.38
C VAL A 186 -24.55 -15.67 18.31
N ASP A 187 -25.85 -15.78 18.55
CA ASP A 187 -26.38 -16.78 19.49
C ASP A 187 -26.29 -18.19 18.91
N ASP A 188 -26.56 -18.35 17.62
CA ASP A 188 -26.38 -19.62 16.91
C ASP A 188 -24.89 -20.01 16.81
N TRP A 189 -23.99 -19.02 16.60
CA TRP A 189 -22.54 -19.26 16.67
C TRP A 189 -22.11 -19.78 18.05
N LYS A 190 -22.64 -19.20 19.13
CA LYS A 190 -22.35 -19.66 20.50
C LYS A 190 -22.91 -21.05 20.77
N ALA A 191 -24.14 -21.32 20.33
CA ALA A 191 -24.77 -22.62 20.49
C ALA A 191 -23.95 -23.72 19.79
N ALA A 192 -23.54 -23.48 18.53
CA ALA A 192 -22.65 -24.39 17.81
C ALA A 192 -21.32 -24.57 18.56
N ALA A 193 -20.68 -23.47 19.01
CA ALA A 193 -19.42 -23.53 19.72
C ALA A 193 -19.47 -24.34 21.02
N GLN A 194 -20.57 -24.23 21.79
CA GLN A 194 -20.74 -24.96 23.05
C GLN A 194 -20.69 -26.48 22.86
N THR A 195 -21.19 -27.00 21.75
CA THR A 195 -21.17 -28.44 21.47
C THR A 195 -19.76 -29.04 21.32
N PHE A 196 -18.73 -28.22 21.11
CA PHE A 196 -17.35 -28.69 20.92
C PHE A 196 -16.55 -28.80 22.23
N PHE A 197 -17.06 -28.23 23.33
CA PHE A 197 -16.31 -28.08 24.59
C PHE A 197 -16.86 -28.93 25.75
N ASP A 198 -17.91 -29.70 25.52
CA ASP A 198 -18.46 -30.70 26.45
C ASP A 198 -17.82 -32.09 26.25
#